data_AF-A0A1G8Y2X5-F1
#
_entry.id   AF-A0A1G8Y2X5-F1
#
_cell.length_a   1.000
_cell.length_b   1.000
_cell.length_c   1.000
_cell.angle_alpha   90.00
_cell.angle_beta   90.00
_cell.angle_gamma   90.00
#
_symmetry.space_group_name_H-M   'P 1'
#
loop_
_entity.id
_entity.type
_entity.pdbx_description
1 polymer ?
#
loop_
_entity_poly.entity_id
_entity_poly.type
_entity_poly.pdbx_seq_one_letter_code
_entity_poly.pdbx_strand_id
1 'polypeptide(L)'
;MKSNLTFFMLLAALYTSAQDKTLSTASQFINRSSYVQINMDENEKATFKSGLGETVSFYPSEIIDLKLNTTMLGLQVESTYITETQGMTTTTAKETAWVGVEEIDDLVIWFEKYVIPNLDVAAGKKKTVKYIFNCEELTLKFEVYDSRQVFSVILNNSFFPDKYFWTEAKVKDIPKVVSALRYLQGKRKL
;
A
#
# COMPACT_ATOMS: atom_id res chain seq x y z
N MET A 1 -11.00 -36.85 37.39
CA MET A 1 -9.99 -36.40 36.41
C MET A 1 -10.55 -35.89 35.07
N LYS A 2 -11.75 -36.30 34.62
CA LYS A 2 -12.32 -35.80 33.34
C LYS A 2 -12.83 -34.35 33.36
N SER A 3 -13.32 -33.85 34.51
CA SER A 3 -13.90 -32.50 34.64
C SER A 3 -12.87 -31.36 34.54
N ASN A 4 -11.62 -31.57 34.98
CA ASN A 4 -10.60 -30.52 34.93
C ASN A 4 -10.03 -30.30 33.51
N LEU A 5 -10.12 -31.31 32.64
CA LEU A 5 -9.66 -31.21 31.25
C LEU A 5 -10.63 -30.38 30.40
N THR A 6 -11.94 -30.49 30.67
CA THR A 6 -12.97 -29.72 29.96
C THR A 6 -12.89 -28.23 30.28
N PHE A 7 -12.58 -27.88 31.54
CA PHE A 7 -12.39 -26.49 31.95
C PHE A 7 -11.17 -25.84 31.29
N PHE A 8 -10.08 -26.61 31.11
CA PHE A 8 -8.86 -26.14 30.44
C PHE A 8 -9.07 -25.90 28.93
N MET A 9 -9.90 -26.71 28.27
CA MET A 9 -10.26 -26.47 26.86
C MET A 9 -11.14 -25.23 26.67
N LEU A 10 -12.02 -24.91 27.62
CA LEU A 10 -12.87 -23.70 27.57
C LEU A 10 -12.04 -22.41 27.73
N LEU A 11 -10.99 -22.44 28.56
CA LEU A 11 -10.06 -21.32 28.69
C LEU A 11 -9.21 -21.11 27.43
N ALA A 12 -8.80 -22.19 26.74
CA ALA A 12 -8.05 -22.10 25.49
C ALA A 12 -8.86 -21.47 24.33
N ALA A 13 -10.18 -21.65 24.32
CA ALA A 13 -11.07 -21.05 23.33
C ALA A 13 -11.24 -19.52 23.48
N LEU A 14 -10.90 -18.94 24.64
CA LEU A 14 -10.91 -17.49 24.86
C LEU A 14 -9.64 -16.79 24.33
N TYR A 15 -8.60 -17.57 24.01
CA TYR A 15 -7.34 -17.05 23.45
C TYR A 15 -7.25 -17.18 21.93
N THR A 16 -8.32 -17.63 21.26
CA THR A 16 -8.45 -17.42 19.82
C THR A 16 -8.90 -15.98 19.59
N SER A 17 -8.01 -15.02 19.84
CA SER A 17 -8.06 -13.78 19.09
C SER A 17 -7.89 -14.19 17.64
N ALA A 18 -8.99 -14.20 16.89
CA ALA A 18 -8.90 -13.98 15.46
C ALA A 18 -7.98 -12.77 15.31
N GLN A 19 -6.96 -12.86 14.46
CA GLN A 19 -6.10 -11.72 14.17
C GLN A 19 -7.00 -10.62 13.60
N ASP A 20 -7.49 -9.74 14.47
CA ASP A 20 -8.24 -8.58 14.05
C ASP A 20 -7.25 -7.76 13.23
N LYS A 21 -7.48 -7.83 11.93
CA LYS A 21 -6.72 -7.14 10.91
C LYS A 21 -6.68 -5.67 11.30
N THR A 22 -5.47 -5.20 11.65
CA THR A 22 -5.26 -3.79 11.96
C THR A 22 -5.40 -3.03 10.65
N LEU A 23 -6.52 -2.31 10.55
CA LEU A 23 -6.83 -1.42 9.43
C LEU A 23 -6.23 -0.05 9.72
N SER A 24 -5.74 0.63 8.68
CA SER A 24 -5.27 2.01 8.82
C SER A 24 -6.36 2.92 9.40
N THR A 25 -5.95 4.05 9.97
CA THR A 25 -6.92 5.05 10.42
C THR A 25 -7.85 5.51 9.29
N ALA A 26 -7.36 5.56 8.04
CA ALA A 26 -8.16 5.88 6.86
C ALA A 26 -9.20 4.81 6.53
N SER A 27 -8.82 3.54 6.54
CA SER A 27 -9.74 2.41 6.36
C SER A 27 -10.77 2.33 7.49
N GLN A 28 -10.34 2.55 8.74
CA GLN A 28 -11.26 2.62 9.89
C GLN A 28 -12.24 3.78 9.76
N PHE A 29 -11.77 4.95 9.31
CA PHE A 29 -12.60 6.13 9.07
C PHE A 29 -13.66 5.88 7.99
N ILE A 30 -13.29 5.19 6.91
CA ILE A 30 -14.22 4.78 5.86
C ILE A 30 -15.24 3.76 6.41
N ASN A 31 -14.76 2.72 7.07
CA ASN A 31 -15.59 1.59 7.48
C ASN A 31 -16.59 1.92 8.60
N ARG A 32 -16.30 2.92 9.45
CA ARG A 32 -17.22 3.33 10.52
C ARG A 32 -18.36 4.22 10.02
N SER A 33 -18.20 4.90 8.89
CA SER A 33 -19.25 5.78 8.37
C SER A 33 -20.24 5.00 7.52
N SER A 34 -21.51 5.39 7.58
CA SER A 34 -22.57 4.78 6.76
C SER A 34 -22.51 5.25 5.30
N TYR A 35 -21.92 6.42 5.04
CA TYR A 35 -21.77 6.99 3.71
C TYR A 35 -20.63 8.01 3.70
N VAL A 36 -19.68 7.80 2.79
CA VAL A 36 -18.48 8.62 2.66
C VAL A 36 -18.39 9.25 1.28
N GLN A 37 -17.82 10.45 1.20
CA GLN A 37 -17.35 11.06 -0.03
C GLN A 37 -15.83 11.00 -0.03
N ILE A 38 -15.23 10.65 -1.17
CA ILE A 38 -13.78 10.60 -1.33
C ILE A 38 -13.41 11.48 -2.52
N ASN A 39 -12.66 12.53 -2.22
CA ASN A 39 -12.11 13.45 -3.21
C ASN A 39 -10.65 13.07 -3.47
N MET A 40 -10.38 12.51 -4.65
CA MET A 40 -9.02 12.15 -5.09
C MET A 40 -8.41 13.30 -5.89
N ASP A 41 -7.14 13.62 -5.64
CA ASP A 41 -6.44 14.63 -6.42
C ASP A 41 -5.76 14.00 -7.66
N GLU A 42 -6.44 14.09 -8.80
CA GLU A 42 -5.96 13.55 -10.08
C GLU A 42 -4.72 14.27 -10.61
N ASN A 43 -4.53 15.55 -10.28
CA ASN A 43 -3.41 16.35 -10.78
C ASN A 43 -2.11 16.04 -10.01
N GLU A 44 -2.25 15.66 -8.73
CA GLU A 44 -1.13 15.41 -7.82
C GLU A 44 -0.81 13.93 -7.65
N LYS A 45 -1.40 13.06 -8.47
CA LYS A 45 -1.18 11.61 -8.39
C LYS A 45 0.17 11.18 -8.97
N ALA A 46 0.68 10.06 -8.47
CA ALA A 46 1.77 9.34 -9.10
C ALA A 46 1.27 7.99 -9.64
N THR A 47 1.49 7.68 -10.91
CA THR A 47 1.10 6.41 -11.54
C THR A 47 2.30 5.69 -12.12
N PHE A 48 2.42 4.40 -11.83
CA PHE A 48 3.32 3.48 -12.51
C PHE A 48 2.54 2.53 -13.40
N LYS A 49 3.19 2.10 -14.48
CA LYS A 49 2.71 1.06 -15.37
C LYS A 49 3.77 -0.03 -15.48
N SER A 50 3.38 -1.28 -15.37
CA SER A 50 4.25 -2.43 -15.68
C SER A 50 4.36 -2.59 -17.19
N GLY A 51 5.31 -3.42 -17.64
CA GLY A 51 5.45 -3.73 -19.06
C GLY A 51 4.29 -4.56 -19.63
N LEU A 52 3.46 -5.15 -18.77
CA LEU A 52 2.36 -6.05 -19.15
C LEU A 52 0.98 -5.37 -19.07
N GLY A 53 0.90 -4.14 -18.57
CA GLY A 53 -0.33 -3.36 -18.49
C GLY A 53 -0.91 -3.21 -17.08
N GLU A 54 -0.28 -3.80 -16.06
CA GLU A 54 -0.64 -3.56 -14.66
C GLU A 54 -0.30 -2.13 -14.28
N THR A 55 -1.03 -1.57 -13.33
CA THR A 55 -0.81 -0.18 -12.88
C THR A 55 -0.91 -0.08 -11.38
N VAL A 56 -0.16 0.83 -10.79
CA VAL A 56 -0.42 1.30 -9.43
C VAL A 56 -0.40 2.81 -9.41
N SER A 57 -1.38 3.41 -8.73
CA SER A 57 -1.54 4.85 -8.64
C SER A 57 -1.70 5.28 -7.18
N PHE A 58 -0.97 6.33 -6.80
CA PHE A 58 -0.95 6.93 -5.47
C PHE A 58 -1.66 8.28 -5.55
N TYR A 59 -2.83 8.38 -4.91
CA TYR A 59 -3.68 9.57 -4.94
C TYR A 59 -3.75 10.22 -3.56
N PRO A 60 -3.23 11.45 -3.40
CA PRO A 60 -3.58 12.27 -2.26
C PRO A 60 -5.10 12.44 -2.23
N SER A 61 -5.72 12.12 -1.08
CA SER A 61 -7.17 12.01 -0.98
C SER A 61 -7.70 12.70 0.27
N GLU A 62 -8.89 13.27 0.14
CA GLU A 62 -9.70 13.77 1.24
C GLU A 62 -10.92 12.86 1.38
N ILE A 63 -11.12 12.31 2.58
CA ILE A 63 -12.17 11.37 2.94
C ILE A 63 -13.12 12.10 3.88
N ILE A 64 -14.38 12.26 3.48
CA ILE A 64 -15.40 13.00 4.21
C ILE A 64 -16.44 12.00 4.72
N ASP A 65 -16.60 11.91 6.04
CA ASP A 65 -17.74 11.27 6.65
C ASP A 65 -18.93 12.23 6.54
N LEU A 66 -19.83 11.95 5.61
CA LEU A 66 -20.98 12.79 5.30
C LEU A 66 -22.05 12.75 6.40
N LYS A 67 -22.02 11.76 7.30
CA LYS A 67 -22.93 11.66 8.44
C LYS A 67 -22.50 12.56 9.59
N LEU A 68 -21.21 12.49 9.91
CA LEU A 68 -20.62 13.28 11.01
C LEU A 68 -20.11 14.65 10.55
N ASN A 69 -20.08 14.89 9.23
CA ASN A 69 -19.48 16.06 8.60
C ASN A 69 -18.04 16.29 9.08
N THR A 70 -17.28 15.20 9.20
CA THR A 70 -15.86 15.22 9.57
C THR A 70 -15.02 14.81 8.37
N THR A 71 -13.82 15.36 8.29
CA THR A 71 -12.91 15.14 7.17
C THR A 71 -11.58 14.58 7.66
N MET A 72 -11.00 13.69 6.86
CA MET A 72 -9.69 13.10 7.06
C MET A 72 -8.90 13.20 5.75
N LEU A 73 -7.62 13.53 5.84
CA LEU A 73 -6.69 13.35 4.73
C LEU A 73 -6.12 11.93 4.74
N GLY A 74 -5.80 11.39 3.57
CA GLY A 74 -5.20 10.07 3.43
C GLY A 74 -4.59 9.87 2.04
N LEU A 75 -4.00 8.71 1.82
CA LEU A 75 -3.48 8.32 0.52
C LEU A 75 -4.24 7.09 0.03
N GLN A 76 -4.95 7.22 -1.09
CA GLN A 76 -5.51 6.08 -1.78
C GLN A 76 -4.45 5.48 -2.69
N VAL A 77 -4.22 4.17 -2.56
CA VAL A 77 -3.41 3.40 -3.50
C VAL A 77 -4.32 2.49 -4.29
N GLU A 78 -4.44 2.75 -5.59
CA GLU A 78 -5.20 1.91 -6.51
C GLU A 78 -4.24 1.04 -7.31
N SER A 79 -4.47 -0.27 -7.30
CA SER A 79 -3.68 -1.21 -8.07
C SER A 79 -4.57 -2.00 -9.02
N THR A 80 -4.14 -2.11 -10.27
CA THR A 80 -4.77 -2.94 -11.31
C THR A 80 -3.84 -4.07 -11.65
N TYR A 81 -4.31 -5.30 -11.46
CA TYR A 81 -3.57 -6.53 -11.72
C TYR A 81 -4.12 -7.26 -12.92
N ILE A 82 -3.28 -8.05 -13.57
CA ILE A 82 -3.73 -9.07 -14.51
C ILE A 82 -4.07 -10.32 -13.70
N THR A 83 -5.34 -10.71 -13.73
CA THR A 83 -5.81 -11.91 -13.01
C THR A 83 -5.75 -13.14 -13.87
N GLU A 84 -6.00 -12.99 -15.17
CA GLU A 84 -6.03 -14.09 -16.11
C GLU A 84 -5.62 -13.62 -17.51
N THR A 85 -4.96 -14.50 -18.26
CA THR A 85 -4.67 -14.30 -19.69
C THR A 85 -5.02 -15.58 -20.44
N GLN A 86 -6.05 -15.52 -21.27
CA GLN A 86 -6.47 -16.62 -22.14
C GLN A 86 -6.36 -16.18 -23.60
N GLY A 87 -5.39 -16.71 -24.33
CA GLY A 87 -5.14 -16.32 -25.72
C GLY A 87 -4.76 -14.84 -25.84
N MET A 88 -5.58 -14.05 -26.55
CA MET A 88 -5.41 -12.58 -26.68
C MET A 88 -6.22 -11.78 -25.65
N THR A 89 -6.99 -12.44 -24.78
CA THR A 89 -7.86 -11.77 -23.80
C THR A 89 -7.17 -11.71 -22.44
N THR A 90 -7.05 -10.49 -21.91
CA THR A 90 -6.50 -10.22 -20.57
C THR A 90 -7.62 -9.74 -19.66
N THR A 91 -7.85 -10.45 -18.57
CA THR A 91 -8.76 -10.02 -17.49
C THR A 91 -7.95 -9.28 -16.45
N THR A 92 -8.49 -8.15 -15.99
CA THR A 92 -7.87 -7.36 -14.93
C THR A 92 -8.78 -7.23 -13.73
N ALA A 93 -8.20 -7.10 -12.55
CA ALA A 93 -8.89 -6.71 -11.32
C ALA A 93 -8.29 -5.43 -10.78
N LYS A 94 -9.14 -4.61 -10.15
CA LYS A 94 -8.75 -3.36 -9.53
C LYS A 94 -9.04 -3.43 -8.04
N GLU A 95 -8.05 -3.08 -7.23
CA GLU A 95 -8.16 -3.03 -5.77
C GLU A 95 -7.63 -1.71 -5.24
N THR A 96 -8.13 -1.31 -4.08
CA THR A 96 -7.75 -0.08 -3.41
C THR A 96 -7.33 -0.35 -1.97
N ALA A 97 -6.37 0.45 -1.51
CA ALA A 97 -5.93 0.53 -0.14
C ALA A 97 -5.90 2.00 0.30
N TRP A 98 -6.04 2.23 1.61
CA TRP A 98 -6.12 3.56 2.19
C TRP A 98 -5.05 3.73 3.25
N VAL A 99 -4.00 4.48 2.98
CA VAL A 99 -2.95 4.73 3.98
C VAL A 99 -3.31 5.97 4.78
N GLY A 100 -3.20 5.86 6.12
CA GLY A 100 -3.44 6.97 7.04
C GLY A 100 -2.31 8.01 7.01
N VAL A 101 -2.62 9.26 7.32
CA VAL A 101 -1.64 10.37 7.29
C VAL A 101 -0.50 10.26 8.30
N GLU A 102 -0.69 9.45 9.34
CA GLU A 102 0.30 9.12 10.35
C GLU A 102 1.47 8.29 9.78
N GLU A 103 1.23 7.48 8.75
CA GLU A 103 2.27 6.63 8.14
C GLU A 103 3.02 7.35 6.99
N ILE A 104 2.51 8.50 6.54
CA ILE A 104 3.03 9.24 5.38
C ILE A 104 4.41 9.84 5.66
N ASP A 105 4.67 10.31 6.88
CA ASP A 105 5.95 10.92 7.24
C ASP A 105 7.09 9.89 7.16
N ASP A 106 6.86 8.69 7.69
CA ASP A 106 7.82 7.58 7.64
C ASP A 106 7.99 7.05 6.22
N LEU A 107 6.90 6.99 5.43
CA LEU A 107 6.97 6.59 4.03
C LEU A 107 7.83 7.56 3.20
N VAL A 108 7.65 8.87 3.41
CA VAL A 108 8.49 9.90 2.77
C VAL A 108 9.95 9.74 3.18
N ILE A 109 10.23 9.54 4.47
CA ILE A 109 11.59 9.32 4.97
C ILE A 109 12.19 8.07 4.32
N TRP A 110 11.42 6.98 4.20
CA TRP A 110 11.88 5.75 3.58
C TRP A 110 12.32 5.98 2.13
N PHE A 111 11.48 6.68 1.35
CA PHE A 111 11.84 7.02 -0.02
C PHE A 111 13.07 7.94 -0.10
N GLU A 112 13.07 9.06 0.62
CA GLU A 112 14.11 10.09 0.49
C GLU A 112 15.46 9.66 1.04
N LYS A 113 15.50 8.91 2.15
CA LYS A 113 16.77 8.54 2.79
C LYS A 113 17.34 7.21 2.29
N TYR A 114 16.49 6.27 1.88
CA TYR A 114 16.93 4.91 1.58
C TYR A 114 16.69 4.48 0.14
N VAL A 115 15.60 4.90 -0.52
CA VAL A 115 15.31 4.46 -1.89
C VAL A 115 15.93 5.38 -2.93
N ILE A 116 15.58 6.66 -2.92
CA ILE A 116 15.99 7.66 -3.91
C ILE A 116 17.52 7.74 -4.06
N PRO A 117 18.32 7.77 -2.98
CA PRO A 117 19.77 7.81 -3.10
C PRO A 117 20.37 6.56 -3.77
N ASN A 118 19.61 5.46 -3.81
CA ASN A 118 20.05 4.18 -4.37
C ASN A 118 19.46 3.89 -5.76
N LEU A 119 18.76 4.85 -6.39
CA LEU A 119 18.22 4.72 -7.75
C LEU A 119 19.28 4.64 -8.85
N ASP A 120 20.53 5.02 -8.58
CA ASP A 120 21.64 4.89 -9.54
C ASP A 120 22.81 4.06 -8.96
N VAL A 121 22.59 3.39 -7.83
CA VAL A 121 23.61 2.58 -7.15
C VAL A 121 23.42 1.11 -7.49
N ALA A 122 24.50 0.46 -7.94
CA ALA A 122 24.53 -0.98 -8.15
C ALA A 122 24.79 -1.72 -6.82
N ALA A 123 24.16 -2.88 -6.63
CA ALA A 123 24.39 -3.74 -5.46
C ALA A 123 25.77 -4.44 -5.49
N GLY A 124 26.41 -4.46 -6.66
CA GLY A 124 27.64 -5.21 -6.92
C GLY A 124 27.35 -6.65 -7.38
N LYS A 125 28.39 -7.32 -7.92
CA LYS A 125 28.24 -8.64 -8.57
C LYS A 125 27.67 -9.69 -7.61
N LYS A 126 26.61 -10.38 -8.06
CA LYS A 126 25.92 -11.47 -7.35
C LYS A 126 25.40 -11.06 -5.96
N LYS A 127 24.98 -9.81 -5.82
CA LYS A 127 24.37 -9.29 -4.59
C LYS A 127 22.99 -8.71 -4.87
N THR A 128 22.11 -8.87 -3.90
CA THR A 128 20.81 -8.22 -3.85
C THR A 128 20.74 -7.37 -2.60
N VAL A 129 20.40 -6.10 -2.75
CA VAL A 129 20.03 -5.22 -1.63
C VAL A 129 18.52 -5.01 -1.69
N LYS A 130 17.83 -5.14 -0.56
CA LYS A 130 16.38 -4.94 -0.47
C LYS A 130 16.08 -3.87 0.56
N TYR A 131 15.28 -2.90 0.16
CA TYR A 131 14.65 -1.93 1.04
C TYR A 131 13.17 -2.29 1.10
N ILE A 132 12.64 -2.46 2.30
CA ILE A 132 11.26 -2.87 2.52
C ILE A 132 10.63 -1.88 3.50
N PHE A 133 9.46 -1.38 3.15
CA PHE A 133 8.60 -0.57 4.01
C PHE A 133 7.27 -1.28 4.16
N ASN A 134 6.82 -1.45 5.40
CA ASN A 134 5.52 -2.05 5.71
C ASN A 134 4.68 -0.98 6.42
N CYS A 135 3.48 -0.74 5.92
CA CYS A 135 2.40 -0.05 6.61
C CYS A 135 1.22 -1.00 6.78
N GLU A 136 0.16 -0.56 7.45
CA GLU A 136 -1.01 -1.42 7.71
C GLU A 136 -1.67 -1.94 6.42
N GLU A 137 -1.76 -1.11 5.38
CA GLU A 137 -2.41 -1.51 4.12
C GLU A 137 -1.48 -1.97 3.00
N LEU A 138 -0.19 -1.62 3.05
CA LEU A 138 0.74 -1.86 1.94
C LEU A 138 2.07 -2.43 2.42
N THR A 139 2.71 -3.16 1.51
CA THR A 139 4.15 -3.45 1.56
C THR A 139 4.80 -2.90 0.30
N LEU A 140 5.79 -2.04 0.47
CA LEU A 140 6.60 -1.49 -0.61
C LEU A 140 7.99 -2.12 -0.58
N LYS A 141 8.50 -2.48 -1.76
CA LYS A 141 9.83 -3.06 -1.91
C LYS A 141 10.59 -2.32 -3.00
N PHE A 142 11.84 -1.96 -2.69
CA PHE A 142 12.82 -1.53 -3.67
C PHE A 142 14.01 -2.48 -3.61
N GLU A 143 14.26 -3.19 -4.70
CA GLU A 143 15.30 -4.23 -4.76
C GLU A 143 16.32 -3.85 -5.82
N VAL A 144 17.61 -3.98 -5.49
CA VAL A 144 18.72 -3.77 -6.41
C VAL A 144 19.48 -5.09 -6.54
N TYR A 145 19.47 -5.69 -7.73
CA TYR A 145 20.22 -6.91 -8.06
C TYR A 145 21.23 -6.61 -9.16
N ASP A 146 22.53 -6.81 -8.89
CA ASP A 146 23.62 -6.33 -9.74
C ASP A 146 23.42 -4.84 -10.07
N SER A 147 22.91 -4.49 -11.26
CA SER A 147 22.53 -3.13 -11.67
C SER A 147 21.04 -2.98 -12.03
N ARG A 148 20.25 -4.04 -11.87
CA ARG A 148 18.80 -4.04 -12.11
C ARG A 148 18.07 -3.63 -10.86
N GLN A 149 17.01 -2.85 -11.03
CA GLN A 149 16.22 -2.34 -9.94
C GLN A 149 14.77 -2.72 -10.15
N VAL A 150 14.10 -3.16 -9.09
CA VAL A 150 12.69 -3.52 -9.10
C VAL A 150 12.00 -2.72 -8.01
N PHE A 151 10.91 -2.03 -8.38
CA PHE A 151 10.00 -1.44 -7.43
C PHE A 151 8.71 -2.25 -7.40
N SER A 152 8.26 -2.67 -6.21
CA SER A 152 7.04 -3.44 -6.02
C SER A 152 6.12 -2.80 -5.01
N VAL A 153 4.81 -2.90 -5.28
CA VAL A 153 3.72 -2.44 -4.40
C VAL A 153 2.76 -3.59 -4.19
N ILE A 154 2.64 -4.03 -2.94
CA ILE A 154 1.78 -5.12 -2.52
C ILE A 154 0.69 -4.53 -1.63
N LEU A 155 -0.58 -4.82 -1.93
CA LEU A 155 -1.68 -4.54 -1.01
C LEU A 155 -1.74 -5.69 -0.01
N ASN A 156 -1.56 -5.40 1.28
CA ASN A 156 -1.51 -6.44 2.33
C ASN A 156 -2.81 -7.25 2.43
N ASN A 157 -3.89 -6.65 1.94
CA ASN A 157 -5.27 -7.01 2.17
C ASN A 157 -6.02 -7.36 0.87
N SER A 158 -5.27 -7.77 -0.16
CA SER A 158 -5.78 -8.10 -1.49
C SER A 158 -6.59 -9.40 -1.51
N PHE A 159 -7.63 -9.43 -2.33
CA PHE A 159 -8.35 -10.64 -2.73
C PHE A 159 -7.51 -11.56 -3.65
N PHE A 160 -6.40 -11.04 -4.18
CA PHE A 160 -5.44 -11.72 -5.05
C PHE A 160 -4.04 -11.70 -4.40
N PRO A 161 -3.82 -12.45 -3.30
CA PRO A 161 -2.59 -12.36 -2.51
C PRO A 161 -1.31 -12.78 -3.26
N ASP A 162 -1.43 -13.49 -4.39
CA ASP A 162 -0.34 -13.84 -5.28
C ASP A 162 -0.05 -12.77 -6.36
N LYS A 163 -0.90 -11.75 -6.47
CA LYS A 163 -0.77 -10.65 -7.43
C LYS A 163 -0.33 -9.38 -6.73
N TYR A 164 0.67 -8.73 -7.31
CA TYR A 164 1.16 -7.43 -6.84
C TYR A 164 1.78 -6.66 -7.99
N PHE A 165 1.81 -5.34 -7.87
CA PHE A 165 2.41 -4.50 -8.89
C PHE A 165 3.93 -4.56 -8.76
N TRP A 166 4.65 -4.68 -9.87
CA TRP A 166 6.08 -4.45 -9.91
C TRP A 166 6.54 -3.86 -11.25
N THR A 167 7.67 -3.16 -11.24
CA THR A 167 8.28 -2.59 -12.45
C THR A 167 9.79 -2.47 -12.33
N GLU A 168 10.49 -2.72 -13.44
CA GLU A 168 11.91 -2.36 -13.63
C GLU A 168 12.04 -1.05 -14.43
N ALA A 169 11.09 -0.78 -15.34
CA ALA A 169 11.22 0.28 -16.34
C ALA A 169 10.92 1.68 -15.79
N LYS A 170 10.08 1.78 -14.75
CA LYS A 170 9.59 3.05 -14.20
C LYS A 170 10.11 3.36 -12.80
N VAL A 171 11.16 2.66 -12.37
CA VAL A 171 11.78 2.86 -11.05
C VAL A 171 12.24 4.30 -10.85
N LYS A 172 12.75 4.96 -11.89
CA LYS A 172 13.19 6.37 -11.83
C LYS A 172 12.06 7.38 -11.61
N ASP A 173 10.80 6.95 -11.72
CA ASP A 173 9.62 7.78 -11.43
C ASP A 173 9.25 7.80 -9.93
N ILE A 174 9.93 7.04 -9.07
CA ILE A 174 9.72 7.04 -7.61
C ILE A 174 9.64 8.44 -6.96
N PRO A 175 10.46 9.43 -7.35
CA PRO A 175 10.34 10.78 -6.82
C PRO A 175 8.95 11.42 -7.01
N LYS A 176 8.16 10.99 -8.02
CA LYS A 176 6.78 11.46 -8.20
C LYS A 176 5.85 11.00 -7.07
N VAL A 177 6.09 9.82 -6.51
CA VAL A 177 5.36 9.36 -5.31
C VAL A 177 5.64 10.29 -4.16
N VAL A 178 6.91 10.66 -3.96
CA VAL A 178 7.30 11.61 -2.93
C VAL A 178 6.60 12.95 -3.13
N SER A 179 6.50 13.47 -4.36
CA SER A 179 5.73 14.69 -4.63
C SER A 179 4.26 14.60 -4.18
N ALA A 180 3.57 13.49 -4.50
CA ALA A 180 2.19 13.25 -4.06
C ALA A 180 2.07 13.21 -2.52
N LEU A 181 3.01 12.53 -1.85
CA LEU A 181 3.06 12.45 -0.39
C LEU A 181 3.35 13.83 0.25
N ARG A 182 4.26 14.62 -0.34
CA ARG A 182 4.58 15.98 0.12
C ARG A 182 3.39 16.92 -0.05
N TYR A 183 2.62 16.77 -1.14
CA TYR A 183 1.38 17.52 -1.32
C TYR A 183 0.38 17.24 -0.19
N LEU A 184 0.21 15.96 0.18
CA LEU A 184 -0.63 15.56 1.31
C LEU A 184 -0.13 16.15 2.65
N GLN A 185 1.18 16.11 2.91
CA GLN A 185 1.79 16.75 4.09
C GLN A 185 1.60 18.27 4.12
N GLY A 186 1.61 18.92 2.96
CA GLY A 186 1.33 20.34 2.81
C GLY A 186 -0.11 20.67 3.22
N LYS A 187 -1.08 19.89 2.73
CA LYS A 187 -2.51 20.04 3.09
C LYS A 187 -2.77 19.83 4.58
N ARG A 188 -2.05 18.94 5.27
CA ARG A 188 -2.19 18.71 6.71
C ARG A 188 -1.83 19.93 7.57
N LYS A 189 -1.03 20.86 7.05
CA LYS A 189 -0.56 22.05 7.79
C LYS A 189 -1.49 23.27 7.65
N LEU A 190 -2.51 23.18 6.80
CA LEU A 190 -3.53 24.22 6.57
C LEU A 190 -4.75 23.93 7.45
#